data_AF-A0A9E2XE81-F1
#
_entry.id   AF-A0A9E2XE81-F1
#
_cell.length_a   1.000
_cell.length_b   1.000
_cell.length_c   1.000
_cell.angle_alpha   90.00
_cell.angle_beta   90.00
_cell.angle_gamma   90.00
#
_symmetry.space_group_name_H-M   'P 1'
#
loop_
_entity.id
_entity.type
_entity.pdbx_description
1 polymer ?
#
loop_
_entity_poly.entity_id
_entity_poly.type
_entity_poly.pdbx_seq_one_letter_code
_entity_poly.pdbx_strand_id
1 'polypeptide(L)' 'MNRLFAVVAMALLAAGCGDTWGQRAVTGGGIGAGSGALIGALTPIGLLPGALIGTAVGAGVGAASTPHY' A
#
# COMPACT_ATOMS: atom_id res chain seq x y z
N MET A 1 -3.60 1.37 21.60
CA MET A 1 -3.28 1.74 20.20
C MET A 1 -2.17 0.90 19.56
N ASN A 2 -1.11 0.47 20.29
CA ASN A 2 0.00 -0.31 19.70
C ASN A 2 -0.38 -1.67 19.09
N ARG A 3 -1.34 -2.40 19.68
CA ARG A 3 -1.68 -3.77 19.23
C ARG A 3 -2.38 -3.80 17.87
N LEU A 4 -3.20 -2.78 17.56
CA LEU A 4 -3.85 -2.68 16.25
C LEU A 4 -2.82 -2.45 15.14
N PHE A 5 -1.84 -1.59 15.36
CA PHE A 5 -0.77 -1.35 14.39
C PHE A 5 0.02 -2.62 14.07
N ALA A 6 0.31 -3.44 15.09
CA ALA A 6 0.99 -4.72 14.91
C ALA A 6 0.13 -5.71 14.13
N VAL A 7 -1.16 -5.85 14.44
CA VAL A 7 -2.08 -6.75 13.72
C VAL A 7 -2.27 -6.31 12.27
N VAL A 8 -2.41 -5.01 12.03
CA VAL A 8 -2.50 -4.43 10.68
C VAL A 8 -1.19 -4.69 9.94
N ALA A 9 -0.03 -4.33 10.48
CA ALA A 9 1.27 -4.60 9.84
C ALA A 9 1.46 -6.09 9.51
N MET A 10 1.07 -6.99 10.40
CA MET A 10 1.18 -8.43 10.21
C MET A 10 0.20 -8.96 9.15
N ALA A 11 -1.03 -8.41 9.10
CA ALA A 11 -2.00 -8.70 8.05
C ALA A 11 -1.54 -8.17 6.68
N LEU A 12 -0.86 -7.02 6.63
CA LEU A 12 -0.29 -6.47 5.40
C LEU A 12 0.94 -7.24 4.91
N LEU A 13 1.80 -7.74 5.83
CA LEU A 13 2.85 -8.69 5.47
C LEU A 13 2.27 -9.99 4.93
N ALA A 14 1.21 -10.51 5.55
CA ALA A 14 0.52 -11.71 5.10
C ALA A 14 -0.19 -11.50 3.74
N ALA A 15 -0.74 -10.31 3.47
CA ALA A 15 -1.38 -10.00 2.20
C ALA A 15 -0.39 -9.69 1.08
N GLY A 16 0.82 -9.23 1.42
CA GLY A 16 1.98 -9.28 0.53
C GLY A 16 2.40 -10.71 0.15
N CYS A 17 1.91 -11.73 0.87
CA CYS A 17 2.01 -13.14 0.51
C CYS A 17 0.75 -13.66 -0.22
N GLY A 18 -0.15 -12.79 -0.68
CA GLY A 18 -1.24 -13.20 -1.56
C GLY A 18 -0.69 -13.70 -2.89
N ASP A 19 -1.07 -14.90 -3.31
CA ASP A 19 -0.62 -15.51 -4.58
C ASP A 19 -1.29 -14.89 -5.81
N THR A 20 -2.28 -14.01 -5.62
CA THR A 20 -3.05 -13.42 -6.73
C THR A 20 -2.77 -11.93 -6.91
N TRP A 21 -2.82 -11.54 -8.18
CA TRP A 21 -2.64 -10.18 -8.71
C TRP A 21 -3.51 -9.16 -7.98
N GLY A 22 -4.78 -9.48 -7.75
CA GLY A 22 -5.74 -8.58 -7.12
C GLY A 22 -5.43 -8.33 -5.64
N GLN A 23 -5.06 -9.36 -4.89
CA GLN A 23 -4.74 -9.21 -3.47
C GLN A 23 -3.52 -8.30 -3.27
N ARG A 24 -2.44 -8.56 -4.02
CA ARG A 24 -1.21 -7.74 -3.93
C ARG A 24 -1.42 -6.31 -4.43
N ALA A 25 -2.20 -6.11 -5.49
CA ALA A 25 -2.51 -4.77 -6.00
C ALA A 25 -3.33 -3.96 -4.99
N VAL A 26 -4.34 -4.55 -4.37
CA VAL A 26 -5.19 -3.84 -3.39
C VAL A 26 -4.40 -3.51 -2.12
N THR A 27 -3.57 -4.43 -1.63
CA THR A 27 -2.77 -4.18 -0.42
C THR A 27 -1.62 -3.22 -0.68
N GLY A 28 -0.93 -3.36 -1.80
CA GLY A 28 0.09 -2.40 -2.25
C GLY A 28 -0.51 -1.02 -2.43
N GLY A 29 -1.71 -0.92 -3.02
CA GLY A 29 -2.45 0.32 -3.16
C GLY A 29 -2.82 0.94 -1.81
N GLY A 30 -3.27 0.14 -0.84
CA GLY A 30 -3.58 0.62 0.51
C GLY A 30 -2.37 1.16 1.28
N ILE A 31 -1.23 0.44 1.23
CA ILE A 31 0.03 0.90 1.84
C ILE A 31 0.51 2.18 1.16
N GLY A 32 0.46 2.17 -0.16
CA GLY A 32 0.80 3.30 -1.00
C GLY A 32 -0.06 4.52 -0.67
N ALA A 33 -1.36 4.35 -0.45
CA ALA A 33 -2.26 5.42 -0.01
C ALA A 33 -1.80 6.05 1.31
N GLY A 34 -1.55 5.21 2.32
CA GLY A 34 -1.18 5.69 3.66
C GLY A 34 0.18 6.38 3.66
N SER A 35 1.16 5.76 3.03
CA SER A 35 2.53 6.28 2.95
C SER A 35 2.59 7.53 2.07
N GLY A 36 1.91 7.49 0.93
CA GLY A 36 1.81 8.60 -0.01
C GLY A 36 1.02 9.78 0.55
N ALA A 37 -0.03 9.53 1.34
CA ALA A 37 -0.73 10.59 2.08
C ALA A 37 0.20 11.25 3.10
N LEU A 38 0.92 10.46 3.91
CA LEU A 38 1.87 11.00 4.89
C LEU A 38 2.95 11.85 4.23
N ILE A 39 3.56 11.36 3.15
CA ILE A 39 4.58 12.12 2.40
C ILE A 39 3.96 13.34 1.71
N GLY A 40 2.76 13.19 1.13
CA GLY A 40 1.98 14.28 0.53
C GLY A 40 1.59 15.38 1.50
N ALA A 41 1.33 15.04 2.77
CA ALA A 41 1.06 15.99 3.83
C ALA A 41 2.31 16.78 4.27
N LEU A 42 3.47 16.14 4.20
CA LEU A 42 4.77 16.73 4.55
C LEU A 42 5.38 17.54 3.39
N THR A 43 4.88 17.36 2.18
CA THR A 43 5.35 18.05 0.97
C THR A 43 4.32 19.08 0.50
N PRO A 44 4.72 20.09 -0.28
CA PRO A 44 3.78 21.08 -0.83
C PRO A 44 2.80 20.51 -1.87
N ILE A 45 2.90 19.21 -2.17
CA ILE A 45 2.06 18.51 -3.14
C ILE A 45 0.64 18.35 -2.58
N GLY A 46 0.51 18.08 -1.28
CA GLY A 46 -0.77 17.94 -0.58
C GLY A 46 -1.17 16.48 -0.32
N LEU A 47 -2.02 16.28 0.70
CA LEU A 47 -2.45 14.97 1.21
C LEU A 47 -3.13 14.10 0.14
N LEU A 48 -4.11 14.67 -0.57
CA LEU A 48 -4.88 13.97 -1.61
C LEU A 48 -4.00 13.50 -2.79
N PRO A 49 -3.23 14.37 -3.44
CA PRO A 49 -2.38 13.96 -4.56
C PRO A 49 -1.26 13.01 -4.12
N GLY A 50 -0.68 13.19 -2.93
CA GLY A 50 0.28 12.22 -2.38
C GLY A 50 -0.34 10.84 -2.17
N ALA A 51 -1.57 10.78 -1.64
CA ALA A 51 -2.32 9.54 -1.48
C ALA A 51 -2.62 8.88 -2.83
N LEU A 52 -3.02 9.65 -3.84
CA LEU A 52 -3.32 9.16 -5.20
C LEU A 52 -2.09 8.62 -5.93
N ILE A 53 -0.95 9.30 -5.80
CA ILE A 53 0.32 8.83 -6.38
C ILE A 53 0.75 7.56 -5.65
N GLY A 54 0.68 7.58 -4.33
CA GLY A 54 0.99 6.45 -3.49
C GLY A 54 0.13 5.22 -3.80
N THR A 55 -1.20 5.37 -3.91
CA THR A 55 -2.09 4.26 -4.30
C THR A 55 -1.76 3.73 -5.68
N ALA A 56 -1.55 4.60 -6.66
CA ALA A 56 -1.27 4.18 -8.04
C ALA A 56 0.05 3.39 -8.12
N VAL A 57 1.12 3.92 -7.52
CA VAL A 57 2.43 3.26 -7.49
C VAL A 57 2.37 1.98 -6.66
N GLY A 58 1.79 2.03 -5.47
CA GLY A 58 1.66 0.88 -4.58
C GLY A 58 0.86 -0.27 -5.21
N ALA A 59 -0.25 0.04 -5.88
CA ALA A 59 -1.05 -0.96 -6.57
C ALA A 59 -0.33 -1.53 -7.80
N GLY A 60 0.34 -0.68 -8.57
CA GLY A 60 1.14 -1.11 -9.72
C GLY A 60 2.30 -2.04 -9.33
N VAL A 61 3.04 -1.69 -8.28
CA VAL A 61 4.13 -2.52 -7.75
C VAL A 61 3.59 -3.84 -7.18
N GLY A 62 2.46 -3.79 -6.48
CA GLY A 62 1.78 -4.99 -5.97
C GLY A 62 1.37 -5.94 -7.10
N ALA A 63 0.80 -5.41 -8.19
CA ALA A 63 0.45 -6.20 -9.37
C ALA A 63 1.69 -6.74 -10.12
N ALA A 64 2.75 -5.94 -10.25
CA ALA A 64 3.96 -6.31 -10.97
C ALA A 64 4.81 -7.37 -10.23
N SER A 65 4.69 -7.44 -8.90
CA SER A 65 5.42 -8.39 -8.06
C SER A 65 4.65 -9.69 -7.77
N THR A 66 3.55 -9.92 -8.49
CA THR A 66 2.77 -11.15 -8.38
C THR A 66 3.58 -12.33 -8.94
N PRO A 67 3.65 -13.49 -8.25
CA PRO A 67 4.26 -14.69 -8.80
C PRO A 67 3.43 -15.22 -9.99
N HIS A 68 4.11 -15.60 -11.08
CA HIS A 68 3.52 -16.32 -12.19
C HIS A 68 4.08 -17.75 -12.15
N TYR A 69 3.33 -18.68 -11.56
CA TYR A 69 3.63 -20.11 -11.60
C TYR A 69 2.68 -20.84 -12.54
#